data_AF-A0A9E2GWX8-F1
#
_entry.id   AF-A0A9E2GWX8-F1
#
_cell.length_a   1.000
_cell.length_b   1.000
_cell.length_c   1.000
_cell.angle_alpha   90.00
_cell.angle_beta   90.00
_cell.angle_gamma   90.00
#
_symmetry.space_group_name_H-M   'P 1'
#
loop_
_entity.id
_entity.type
_entity.pdbx_description
1 polymer ?
#
loop_
_entity_poly.entity_id
_entity_poly.type
_entity_poly.pdbx_seq_one_letter_code
_entity_poly.pdbx_strand_id
1 'polypeptide(L)'
;MDFQLLATCADGLTDLLAAEIKGIGGTDVRTGYRVVYFTASEEVTYAAHLRLRMAGRIFRILKDIPAGAPNIVFSKAKQIRFDKLFAADLPVAIAVISAGGAGEDSGELPAHLVGSKLREAINDSFQFHQKVVPNQSSRDAKVSVRGFLHHRRLMVSLDTSLEGL
;
A
#
# COMPACT_ATOMS: atom_id res chain seq x y z
N MET A 1 5.66 11.54 14.53
CA MET A 1 5.82 10.15 14.03
C MET A 1 5.86 10.26 12.53
N ASP A 2 6.83 9.62 11.89
CA ASP A 2 7.01 9.76 10.45
C ASP A 2 6.44 8.54 9.72
N PHE A 3 5.91 8.78 8.53
CA PHE A 3 5.31 7.80 7.66
C PHE A 3 6.20 7.58 6.43
N GLN A 4 6.27 6.32 6.02
CA GLN A 4 6.83 5.94 4.72
C GLN A 4 5.70 5.99 3.70
N LEU A 5 5.83 6.83 2.68
CA LEU A 5 4.82 7.07 1.67
C LEU A 5 5.37 6.76 0.27
N LEU A 6 4.45 6.46 -0.64
CA LEU A 6 4.72 6.47 -2.08
C LEU A 6 3.62 7.25 -2.79
N ALA A 7 4.00 8.09 -3.74
CA ALA A 7 3.09 8.84 -4.58
C ALA A 7 3.26 8.40 -6.04
N THR A 8 2.17 8.00 -6.69
CA THR A 8 2.18 7.62 -8.12
C THR A 8 1.99 8.86 -9.00
N CYS A 9 2.56 8.87 -10.21
CA CYS A 9 2.39 9.94 -11.18
C CYS A 9 2.27 9.39 -12.62
N ALA A 10 1.95 10.27 -13.57
CA ALA A 10 2.04 9.95 -14.99
C ALA A 10 3.50 9.78 -15.41
N ASP A 11 3.71 9.12 -16.56
CA ASP A 11 5.06 8.91 -17.09
C ASP A 11 5.76 10.25 -17.38
N GLY A 12 7.06 10.32 -17.10
CA GLY A 12 7.86 11.54 -17.24
C GLY A 12 7.68 12.61 -16.14
N LEU A 13 6.77 12.45 -15.18
CA LEU A 13 6.52 13.47 -14.13
C LEU A 13 7.24 13.21 -12.81
N THR A 14 8.02 12.14 -12.71
CA THR A 14 8.57 11.66 -11.43
C THR A 14 9.55 12.66 -10.80
N ASP A 15 10.38 13.34 -11.59
CA ASP A 15 11.32 14.34 -11.08
C ASP A 15 10.61 15.62 -10.62
N LEU A 16 9.53 16.03 -11.31
CA LEU A 16 8.70 17.17 -10.90
C LEU A 16 7.97 16.86 -9.60
N LEU A 17 7.38 15.67 -9.48
CA LEU A 17 6.74 15.22 -8.24
C LEU A 17 7.75 15.16 -7.08
N ALA A 18 8.96 14.66 -7.32
CA ALA A 18 10.02 14.62 -6.31
C ALA A 18 10.41 16.03 -5.84
N ALA A 19 10.43 17.02 -6.73
CA ALA A 19 10.66 18.42 -6.38
C ALA A 19 9.50 19.00 -5.54
N GLU A 20 8.24 18.72 -5.91
CA GLU A 20 7.07 19.14 -5.12
C GLU A 20 7.11 18.55 -3.70
N ILE A 21 7.42 17.26 -3.57
CA ILE A 21 7.53 16.56 -2.28
C ILE A 21 8.61 17.20 -1.39
N LYS A 22 9.80 17.48 -1.94
CA LYS A 22 10.85 18.19 -1.19
C LYS A 22 10.39 19.60 -0.77
N GLY A 23 9.68 20.30 -1.65
CA GLY A 23 9.16 21.64 -1.39
C GLY A 23 8.12 21.72 -0.27
N ILE A 24 7.40 20.63 0.00
CA ILE A 24 6.47 20.54 1.15
C ILE A 24 7.10 19.91 2.40
N GLY A 25 8.41 19.65 2.39
CA GLY A 25 9.14 19.12 3.55
C GLY A 25 9.26 17.59 3.61
N GLY A 26 8.95 16.87 2.53
CA GLY A 26 9.20 15.43 2.43
C GLY A 26 10.70 15.12 2.37
N THR A 27 11.12 14.06 3.05
CA THR A 27 12.52 13.61 3.15
C THR A 27 12.70 12.22 2.52
N ASP A 28 13.94 11.73 2.44
CA ASP A 28 14.29 10.43 1.83
C ASP A 28 13.69 10.19 0.45
N VAL A 29 13.59 11.25 -0.36
CA VAL A 29 12.88 11.23 -1.64
C VAL A 29 13.65 10.39 -2.67
N ARG A 30 13.02 9.33 -3.17
CA ARG A 30 13.57 8.39 -4.16
C ARG A 30 12.59 8.18 -5.30
N THR A 31 13.07 8.32 -6.53
CA THR A 31 12.25 8.11 -7.73
C THR A 31 12.28 6.65 -8.17
N GLY A 32 11.17 6.19 -8.77
CA GLY A 32 11.03 4.91 -9.45
C GLY A 32 10.14 5.09 -10.67
N TYR A 33 9.87 4.02 -11.42
CA TYR A 33 9.01 4.13 -12.61
C TYR A 33 7.58 4.56 -12.21
N ARG A 34 7.21 5.79 -12.58
CA ARG A 34 5.90 6.42 -12.29
C ARG A 34 5.55 6.52 -10.80
N VAL A 35 6.55 6.50 -9.93
CA VAL A 35 6.36 6.55 -8.46
C VAL A 35 7.50 7.32 -7.79
N VAL A 36 7.18 8.04 -6.71
CA VAL A 36 8.16 8.66 -5.81
C VAL A 36 7.92 8.17 -4.40
N TYR A 37 8.95 7.59 -3.78
CA TYR A 37 8.97 7.19 -2.38
C TYR A 37 9.51 8.33 -1.52
N PHE A 38 8.95 8.53 -0.33
CA PHE A 38 9.41 9.57 0.59
C PHE A 38 8.99 9.29 2.04
N THR A 39 9.72 9.88 2.98
CA THR A 39 9.37 9.96 4.40
C THR A 39 8.66 11.30 4.66
N ALA A 40 7.62 11.30 5.48
CA ALA A 40 6.88 12.51 5.83
C ALA A 40 6.36 12.47 7.27
N SER A 41 6.36 13.60 7.96
CA SER A 41 5.57 13.76 9.18
C SER A 41 4.06 13.72 8.86
N GLU A 42 3.22 13.65 9.89
CA GLU A 42 1.77 13.73 9.71
C GLU A 42 1.33 15.03 9.02
N GLU A 43 1.89 16.18 9.43
CA GLU A 43 1.62 17.47 8.79
C GLU A 43 2.00 17.48 7.31
N VAL A 44 3.19 16.97 6.97
CA VAL A 44 3.65 16.86 5.57
C VAL A 44 2.78 15.88 4.79
N THR A 45 2.25 14.84 5.42
CA THR A 45 1.31 13.90 4.78
C THR A 45 0.01 14.60 4.40
N TYR A 46 -0.56 15.43 5.28
CA TYR A 46 -1.74 16.24 4.92
C TYR A 46 -1.42 17.26 3.84
N ALA A 47 -0.28 17.95 3.95
CA ALA A 47 0.18 18.87 2.92
C ALA A 47 0.35 18.18 1.55
N ALA A 48 0.80 16.92 1.54
CA ALA A 48 0.95 16.15 0.32
C ALA A 48 -0.39 15.95 -0.41
N HIS A 49 -1.46 15.62 0.32
CA HIS A 49 -2.80 15.47 -0.26
C HIS A 49 -3.39 16.80 -0.75
N LEU A 50 -2.99 17.92 -0.17
CA LEU A 50 -3.53 19.23 -0.53
C LEU A 50 -2.72 19.97 -1.60
N ARG A 51 -1.44 19.63 -1.79
CA ARG A 51 -0.49 20.47 -2.55
C ARG A 51 0.26 19.76 -3.67
N LEU A 52 0.33 18.43 -3.69
CA LEU A 52 0.99 17.71 -4.79
C LEU A 52 0.09 17.69 -6.01
N ARG A 53 0.51 18.34 -7.10
CA ARG A 53 -0.28 18.46 -8.34
C ARG A 53 0.06 17.37 -9.34
N MET A 54 1.25 16.78 -9.20
CA MET A 54 1.72 15.70 -10.07
C MET A 54 1.37 14.30 -9.52
N ALA A 55 0.90 14.21 -8.28
CA ALA A 55 0.54 12.95 -7.64
C ALA A 55 -0.87 12.53 -8.04
N GLY A 56 -1.04 11.32 -8.58
CA GLY A 56 -2.37 10.74 -8.83
C GLY A 56 -2.95 10.01 -7.63
N ARG A 57 -2.10 9.32 -6.85
CA ARG A 57 -2.48 8.62 -5.61
C ARG A 57 -1.29 8.60 -4.66
N ILE A 58 -1.58 8.68 -3.36
CA ILE A 58 -0.61 8.59 -2.27
C ILE A 58 -0.98 7.35 -1.44
N PHE A 59 0.01 6.50 -1.19
CA PHE A 59 -0.15 5.33 -0.34
C PHE A 59 0.81 5.40 0.83
N ARG A 60 0.32 5.04 2.01
CA ARG A 60 1.15 4.79 3.19
C ARG A 60 1.66 3.36 3.18
N ILE A 61 2.98 3.20 3.15
CA ILE A 61 3.64 1.90 3.24
C ILE A 61 3.51 1.40 4.67
N LEU A 62 2.85 0.26 4.84
CA LEU A 62 2.64 -0.38 6.14
C LEU A 62 3.77 -1.35 6.45
N LYS A 63 4.20 -2.13 5.44
CA LYS A 63 5.24 -3.14 5.62
C LYS A 63 5.77 -3.64 4.28
N ASP A 64 7.05 -3.98 4.25
CA ASP A 64 7.65 -4.80 3.20
C ASP A 64 7.88 -6.22 3.73
N ILE A 65 7.35 -7.22 3.00
CA ILE A 65 7.24 -8.61 3.41
C ILE A 65 7.94 -9.54 2.40
N PRO A 66 8.79 -10.49 2.84
CA PRO A 66 9.24 -11.57 1.97
C PRO A 66 8.05 -12.41 1.48
N ALA A 67 7.90 -12.52 0.16
CA ALA A 67 6.83 -13.25 -0.52
C ALA A 67 7.36 -14.53 -1.20
N GLY A 68 8.28 -15.22 -0.52
CA GLY A 68 8.86 -16.48 -1.03
C GLY A 68 7.98 -17.71 -0.83
N ALA A 69 7.05 -17.67 0.12
CA ALA A 69 6.08 -18.73 0.39
C ALA A 69 4.77 -18.17 1.01
N PRO A 70 3.59 -18.77 0.76
CA PRO A 70 2.30 -18.22 1.19
C PRO A 70 2.15 -18.10 2.71
N ASN A 71 2.71 -19.06 3.47
CA ASN A 71 2.73 -19.02 4.93
C ASN A 71 3.53 -17.82 5.46
N ILE A 72 4.67 -17.48 4.82
CA ILE A 72 5.48 -16.32 5.20
C ILE A 72 4.69 -15.02 4.97
N VAL A 73 4.02 -14.90 3.82
CA VAL A 73 3.17 -13.74 3.50
C VAL A 73 2.12 -13.54 4.60
N PHE A 74 1.35 -14.59 4.93
CA PHE A 74 0.34 -14.54 5.97
C PHE A 74 0.93 -14.17 7.34
N SER A 75 1.96 -14.90 7.81
CA SER A 75 2.55 -14.69 9.13
C SER A 75 3.14 -13.29 9.31
N LYS A 76 3.73 -12.71 8.25
CA LYS A 76 4.30 -11.36 8.30
C LYS A 76 3.25 -10.27 8.13
N ALA A 77 2.21 -10.50 7.33
CA ALA A 77 1.09 -9.58 7.15
C ALA A 77 0.22 -9.49 8.41
N LYS A 78 0.00 -10.61 9.11
CA LYS A 78 -0.72 -10.67 10.39
C LYS A 78 -0.13 -9.77 11.49
N GLN A 79 1.14 -9.40 11.38
CA GLN A 79 1.78 -8.47 12.32
C GLN A 79 1.37 -7.00 12.09
N ILE A 80 0.68 -6.69 11.00
CA ILE A 80 0.10 -5.38 10.74
C ILE A 80 -1.22 -5.30 11.53
N ARG A 81 -1.36 -4.25 12.36
CA ARG A 81 -2.57 -3.97 13.13
C ARG A 81 -3.65 -3.32 12.24
N PHE A 82 -4.23 -4.09 11.32
CA PHE A 82 -5.26 -3.60 10.39
C PHE A 82 -6.48 -3.04 11.15
N ASP A 83 -6.80 -3.63 12.30
CA ASP A 83 -7.86 -3.20 13.21
C ASP A 83 -7.65 -1.78 13.80
N LYS A 84 -6.45 -1.21 13.65
CA LYS A 84 -6.10 0.16 14.04
C LYS A 84 -6.02 1.12 12.84
N LEU A 85 -6.12 0.62 11.62
CA LEU A 85 -6.03 1.43 10.40
C LEU A 85 -7.41 1.82 9.87
N PHE A 86 -8.41 0.95 10.03
CA PHE A 86 -9.79 1.21 9.60
C PHE A 86 -10.78 0.41 10.45
N ALA A 87 -12.06 0.84 10.43
CA ALA A 87 -13.14 0.18 11.13
C ALA A 87 -13.66 -1.05 10.36
N ALA A 88 -14.18 -2.05 11.08
CA ALA A 88 -14.58 -3.34 10.51
C ALA A 88 -15.79 -3.26 9.56
N ASP A 89 -16.65 -2.26 9.77
CA ASP A 89 -17.87 -2.02 8.99
C ASP A 89 -17.59 -1.33 7.64
N LEU A 90 -16.45 -0.66 7.49
CA LEU A 90 -16.05 -0.03 6.25
C LEU A 90 -15.70 -1.09 5.18
N PRO A 91 -16.31 -1.02 3.98
CA PRO A 91 -15.93 -1.88 2.87
C PRO A 91 -14.46 -1.68 2.48
N VAL A 92 -13.66 -2.74 2.50
CA VAL A 92 -12.24 -2.71 2.14
C VAL A 92 -11.97 -3.47 0.84
N ALA A 93 -11.40 -2.77 -0.16
CA ALA A 93 -10.83 -3.38 -1.34
C ALA A 93 -9.40 -3.87 -1.06
N ILE A 94 -9.10 -5.08 -1.52
CA ILE A 94 -7.77 -5.69 -1.38
C ILE A 94 -7.31 -6.15 -2.75
N ALA A 95 -6.24 -5.52 -3.24
CA ALA A 95 -5.69 -5.78 -4.57
C ALA A 95 -4.18 -5.98 -4.51
N VAL A 96 -3.67 -6.97 -5.26
CA VAL A 96 -2.24 -7.19 -5.44
C VAL A 96 -1.91 -6.97 -6.91
N ILE A 97 -0.94 -6.09 -7.18
CA ILE A 97 -0.36 -5.90 -8.51
C ILE A 97 1.02 -6.53 -8.48
N SER A 98 1.32 -7.39 -9.47
CA SER A 98 2.70 -7.84 -9.70
C SER A 98 3.35 -7.01 -10.80
N ALA A 99 4.60 -6.61 -10.59
CA ALA A 99 5.41 -5.95 -11.61
C ALA A 99 6.03 -6.95 -12.61
N GLY A 100 6.11 -8.24 -12.26
CA GLY A 100 6.50 -9.28 -13.19
C GLY A 100 5.38 -9.56 -14.19
N GLY A 101 5.71 -9.60 -15.50
CA GLY A 101 4.87 -10.27 -16.47
C GLY A 101 4.65 -11.72 -16.06
N ALA A 102 3.57 -12.35 -16.50
CA ALA A 102 3.18 -13.73 -16.18
C ALA A 102 4.15 -14.78 -16.78
N GLY A 103 5.46 -14.64 -16.54
CA GLY A 103 6.48 -15.61 -16.85
C GLY A 103 6.61 -16.59 -15.69
N GLU A 104 6.39 -17.86 -15.98
CA GLU A 104 6.39 -18.97 -15.01
C GLU A 104 7.75 -19.17 -14.31
N ASP A 105 8.84 -18.58 -14.84
CA ASP A 105 10.22 -18.78 -14.37
C ASP A 105 10.71 -17.79 -13.28
N SER A 106 9.87 -16.86 -12.82
CA SER A 106 10.30 -15.85 -11.83
C SER A 106 10.47 -16.40 -10.40
N GLY A 107 9.91 -17.58 -10.10
CA GLY A 107 9.83 -18.11 -8.74
C GLY A 107 8.99 -17.23 -7.78
N GLU A 108 8.20 -16.30 -8.31
CA GLU A 108 7.25 -15.49 -7.56
C GLU A 108 5.94 -16.23 -7.32
N LEU A 109 5.33 -15.96 -6.17
CA LEU A 109 3.99 -16.46 -5.90
C LEU A 109 2.97 -15.76 -6.81
N PRO A 110 1.95 -16.47 -7.32
CA PRO A 110 0.88 -15.84 -8.08
C PRO A 110 0.19 -14.72 -7.27
N ALA A 111 -0.05 -13.57 -7.90
CA ALA A 111 -0.63 -12.39 -7.24
C ALA A 111 -1.99 -12.69 -6.55
N HIS A 112 -2.81 -13.56 -7.13
CA HIS A 112 -4.08 -13.97 -6.54
C HIS A 112 -3.89 -14.73 -5.22
N LEU A 113 -2.87 -15.60 -5.14
CA LEU A 113 -2.54 -16.36 -3.94
C LEU A 113 -2.01 -15.45 -2.83
N VAL A 114 -1.14 -14.50 -3.19
CA VAL A 114 -0.65 -13.46 -2.27
C VAL A 114 -1.81 -12.60 -1.75
N GLY A 115 -2.73 -12.21 -2.64
CA GLY A 115 -3.94 -11.48 -2.30
C GLY A 115 -4.82 -12.23 -1.30
N SER A 116 -5.04 -13.54 -1.51
CA SER A 116 -5.78 -14.37 -0.55
C SER A 116 -5.11 -14.43 0.82
N LYS A 117 -3.78 -14.55 0.89
CA LYS A 117 -3.06 -14.53 2.17
C LYS A 117 -3.12 -13.18 2.88
N LEU A 118 -3.13 -12.09 2.13
CA LEU A 118 -3.36 -10.75 2.69
C LEU A 118 -4.78 -10.59 3.24
N ARG A 119 -5.80 -11.10 2.53
CA ARG A 119 -7.20 -11.15 3.00
C ARG A 119 -7.35 -11.93 4.31
N GLU A 120 -6.73 -13.11 4.38
CA GLU A 120 -6.69 -13.94 5.59
C GLU A 120 -6.04 -13.18 6.76
N ALA A 121 -4.93 -12.48 6.53
CA ALA A 121 -4.25 -11.71 7.57
C ALA A 121 -5.09 -10.52 8.08
N ILE A 122 -5.83 -9.85 7.19
CA ILE A 122 -6.77 -8.79 7.57
C ILE A 122 -7.89 -9.37 8.44
N ASN A 123 -8.52 -10.47 8.02
CA ASN A 123 -9.55 -11.14 8.82
C ASN A 123 -9.03 -11.55 10.20
N ASP A 124 -7.83 -12.15 10.26
CA ASP A 124 -7.21 -12.56 11.51
C ASP A 124 -6.98 -11.38 12.46
N SER A 125 -6.53 -10.23 11.96
CA SER A 125 -6.33 -9.02 12.77
C SER A 125 -7.63 -8.57 13.46
N PHE A 126 -8.74 -8.49 12.72
CA PHE A 126 -10.04 -8.10 13.28
C PHE A 126 -10.63 -9.18 14.19
N GLN A 127 -10.53 -10.45 13.79
CA GLN A 127 -11.02 -11.57 14.59
C GLN A 127 -10.27 -11.68 15.93
N PHE A 128 -8.95 -11.47 15.92
CA PHE A 128 -8.14 -11.58 17.13
C PHE A 128 -8.43 -10.42 18.10
N HIS A 129 -8.44 -9.17 17.60
CA HIS A 129 -8.52 -7.97 18.44
C HIS A 129 -9.93 -7.48 18.75
N GLN A 130 -10.90 -7.71 17.85
CA GLN A 130 -12.26 -7.16 17.95
C GLN A 130 -13.36 -8.23 17.92
N LYS A 131 -13.02 -9.50 17.63
CA LYS A 131 -13.98 -10.63 17.50
C LYS A 131 -15.04 -10.41 16.43
N VAL A 132 -14.69 -9.69 15.36
CA VAL A 132 -15.55 -9.40 14.21
C VAL A 132 -14.87 -9.77 12.90
N VAL A 133 -15.67 -9.98 11.86
CA VAL A 133 -15.20 -10.16 10.49
C VAL A 133 -15.35 -8.82 9.75
N PRO A 134 -14.28 -8.27 9.15
CA PRO A 134 -14.35 -7.01 8.43
C PRO A 134 -15.05 -7.17 7.08
N ASN A 135 -15.71 -6.12 6.62
CA ASN A 135 -16.39 -6.08 5.33
C ASN A 135 -15.37 -5.97 4.18
N GLN A 136 -14.97 -7.08 3.56
CA GLN A 136 -14.01 -7.08 2.43
C GLN A 136 -14.66 -6.93 1.04
N SER A 137 -15.77 -6.20 0.94
CA SER A 137 -16.42 -5.91 -0.35
C SER A 137 -15.66 -4.85 -1.15
N SER A 138 -15.41 -5.13 -2.44
CA SER A 138 -14.74 -4.20 -3.35
C SER A 138 -15.68 -3.26 -4.12
N ARG A 139 -17.01 -3.47 -4.05
CA ARG A 139 -17.98 -2.73 -4.87
C ARG A 139 -18.07 -1.25 -4.50
N ASP A 140 -18.07 -0.96 -3.19
CA ASP A 140 -18.22 0.38 -2.62
C ASP A 140 -17.09 0.68 -1.62
N ALA A 141 -15.89 0.21 -1.96
CA ALA A 141 -14.73 0.27 -1.08
C ALA A 141 -14.45 1.70 -0.59
N LYS A 142 -14.42 1.88 0.73
CA LYS A 142 -13.99 3.12 1.40
C LYS A 142 -12.53 3.07 1.81
N VAL A 143 -11.98 1.87 1.92
CA VAL A 143 -10.59 1.60 2.25
C VAL A 143 -9.98 0.75 1.16
N SER A 144 -8.74 1.02 0.78
CA SER A 144 -8.01 0.22 -0.20
C SER A 144 -6.66 -0.19 0.37
N VAL A 145 -6.48 -1.49 0.57
CA VAL A 145 -5.19 -2.10 0.90
C VAL A 145 -4.58 -2.64 -0.37
N ARG A 146 -3.39 -2.17 -0.70
CA ARG A 146 -2.68 -2.57 -1.92
C ARG A 146 -1.42 -3.35 -1.60
N GLY A 147 -1.22 -4.42 -2.34
CA GLY A 147 0.03 -5.16 -2.39
C GLY A 147 0.75 -4.88 -3.69
N PHE A 148 2.00 -4.44 -3.63
CA PHE A 148 2.90 -4.42 -4.79
C PHE A 148 3.89 -5.57 -4.66
N LEU A 149 3.78 -6.55 -5.56
CA LEU A 149 4.63 -7.74 -5.61
C LEU A 149 5.73 -7.54 -6.65
N HIS A 150 6.98 -7.63 -6.21
CA HIS A 150 8.14 -7.53 -7.08
C HIS A 150 9.36 -8.19 -6.43
N HIS A 151 10.12 -8.96 -7.21
CA HIS A 151 11.30 -9.72 -6.77
C HIS A 151 11.07 -10.53 -5.50
N ARG A 152 9.95 -11.28 -5.46
CA ARG A 152 9.54 -12.09 -4.28
C ARG A 152 9.41 -11.26 -3.01
N ARG A 153 9.11 -9.96 -3.11
CA ARG A 153 8.78 -9.07 -2.00
C ARG A 153 7.41 -8.44 -2.21
N LEU A 154 6.63 -8.37 -1.14
CA LEU A 154 5.32 -7.74 -1.10
C LEU A 154 5.41 -6.47 -0.27
N MET A 155 5.28 -5.32 -0.92
CA MET A 155 5.04 -4.06 -0.24
C MET A 155 3.54 -3.91 0.00
N VAL A 156 3.13 -3.96 1.25
CA VAL A 156 1.74 -3.73 1.67
C VAL A 156 1.58 -2.25 2.02
N SER A 157 0.61 -1.60 1.39
CA SER A 157 0.31 -0.18 1.59
C SER A 157 -1.20 0.07 1.73
N LEU A 158 -1.53 1.19 2.36
CA LEU A 158 -2.88 1.72 2.49
C LEU A 158 -3.01 2.93 1.55
N ASP A 159 -4.02 2.94 0.69
CA ASP A 159 -4.36 4.13 -0.10
C ASP A 159 -4.94 5.20 0.82
N THR A 160 -4.33 6.38 0.84
CA THR A 160 -4.77 7.50 1.69
C THR A 160 -5.46 8.61 0.89
N SER A 161 -5.53 8.49 -0.45
CA SER A 161 -6.11 9.52 -1.32
C SER A 161 -7.64 9.51 -1.32
N LEU A 162 -8.27 8.41 -0.90
CA LEU A 162 -9.70 8.16 -1.05
C LEU A 162 -10.10 8.13 -2.54
N GLU A 163 -10.49 9.29 -3.09
CA GLU A 163 -10.69 9.50 -4.53
C GLU A 163 -9.34 9.88 -5.20
N GLY A 164 -9.31 9.97 -6.53
CA GLY A 164 -8.08 10.42 -7.21
C GLY A 164 -7.73 11.86 -6.78
N LEU A 165 -6.44 12.12 -6.57
CA LEU A 165 -5.92 13.46 -6.24
C LEU A 165 -5.94 14.39 -7.47
#